data_AF-A0A7T5RB26-F1
#
_entry.id   AF-A0A7T5RB26-F1
#
_cell.length_a   1.000
_cell.length_b   1.000
_cell.length_c   1.000
_cell.angle_alpha   90.00
_cell.angle_beta   90.00
_cell.angle_gamma   90.00
#
_symmetry.space_group_name_H-M   'P 1'
#
loop_
_entity.id
_entity.type
_entity.pdbx_description
1 polymer ?
#
loop_
_entity_poly.entity_id
_entity_poly.type
_entity_poly.pdbx_seq_one_letter_code
_entity_poly.pdbx_strand_id
1 'polypeptide(L)'
;MKWINRLYILFLGIILSITTGFGVAAFYPQPVAPAYPSSPYASIVPQSCYATPETQSSPDCQKALQGQQVKQKEDEVKRQQYNNEYKIYQEKNSSYTRTAIFFGIVIGAIFAIIGLGLIKKSKLITTGLLLGGVLTAILTRLLIGLASFGASVTSTSSPDSLAYVEFGILFILSVAVIVVGLFNLKDHDEFVNSP
;
A
#
# COMPACT_ATOMS: atom_id res chain seq x y z
N MET A 1 14.25 -10.55 35.48
CA MET A 1 13.78 -11.47 34.41
C MET A 1 12.54 -11.01 33.62
N LYS A 2 11.60 -10.25 34.19
CA LYS A 2 10.36 -9.82 33.49
C LYS A 2 10.60 -8.99 32.20
N TRP A 3 11.70 -8.25 32.12
CA TRP A 3 12.05 -7.44 30.94
C TRP A 3 12.50 -8.28 29.73
N ILE A 4 13.26 -9.36 29.96
CA ILE A 4 13.70 -10.28 28.89
C ILE A 4 12.49 -10.94 28.21
N ASN A 5 11.47 -11.31 28.99
CA ASN A 5 10.24 -11.92 28.47
C ASN A 5 9.46 -10.95 27.59
N ARG A 6 9.38 -9.66 27.98
CA ARG A 6 8.72 -8.62 27.18
C ARG A 6 9.48 -8.37 25.88
N LEU A 7 10.81 -8.33 25.92
CA LEU A 7 11.64 -8.17 24.74
C LEU A 7 11.47 -9.33 23.76
N TYR A 8 11.40 -10.56 24.28
CA TYR A 8 11.15 -11.76 23.48
C TYR A 8 9.78 -11.73 22.80
N ILE A 9 8.72 -11.37 23.54
CA ILE A 9 7.36 -11.24 22.99
C ILE A 9 7.32 -10.22 21.85
N LEU A 10 7.96 -9.06 22.04
CA LEU A 10 8.05 -8.02 21.03
C LEU A 10 8.82 -8.51 19.80
N PHE A 11 10.00 -9.11 20.01
CA PHE A 11 10.84 -9.62 18.94
C PHE A 11 10.14 -10.69 18.11
N LEU A 12 9.42 -11.61 18.77
CA LEU A 12 8.67 -12.66 18.11
C LEU A 12 7.52 -12.10 17.26
N GLY A 13 6.81 -11.08 17.77
CA GLY A 13 5.81 -10.36 16.98
C GLY A 13 6.39 -9.64 15.77
N ILE A 14 7.55 -9.00 15.91
CA ILE A 14 8.27 -8.32 14.82
C ILE A 14 8.70 -9.32 13.75
N ILE A 15 9.34 -10.42 14.12
CA ILE A 15 9.79 -11.44 13.17
C ILE A 15 8.61 -12.01 12.38
N LEU A 16 7.53 -12.38 13.07
CA LEU A 16 6.34 -12.93 12.41
C LEU A 16 5.76 -11.92 11.42
N SER A 17 5.60 -10.65 11.85
CA SER A 17 5.05 -9.62 10.98
C SER A 17 5.94 -9.32 9.77
N ILE A 18 7.26 -9.24 9.95
CA ILE A 18 8.21 -9.00 8.86
C ILE A 18 8.18 -10.17 7.86
N THR A 19 8.21 -11.40 8.37
CA THR A 19 8.16 -12.61 7.54
C THR A 19 6.88 -12.67 6.72
N THR A 20 5.73 -12.34 7.32
CA THR A 20 4.46 -12.24 6.60
C THR A 20 4.48 -11.12 5.56
N GLY A 21 4.99 -9.94 5.91
CA GLY A 21 5.12 -8.82 4.97
C GLY A 21 5.97 -9.16 3.74
N PHE A 22 7.15 -9.76 3.96
CA PHE A 22 8.01 -10.24 2.87
C PHE A 22 7.37 -11.37 2.08
N GLY A 23 6.69 -12.30 2.74
CA GLY A 23 5.94 -13.37 2.07
C GLY A 23 4.88 -12.80 1.13
N VAL A 24 4.07 -11.85 1.61
CA VAL A 24 3.06 -11.18 0.77
C VAL A 24 3.74 -10.45 -0.40
N ALA A 25 4.81 -9.69 -0.16
CA ALA A 25 5.51 -8.98 -1.24
C ALA A 25 6.16 -9.91 -2.28
N ALA A 26 6.63 -11.10 -1.87
CA ALA A 26 7.25 -12.07 -2.76
C ALA A 26 6.22 -12.83 -3.63
N PHE A 27 5.07 -13.20 -3.05
CA PHE A 27 4.03 -13.96 -3.75
C PHE A 27 2.98 -13.09 -4.44
N TYR A 28 2.84 -11.84 -4.01
CA TYR A 28 1.99 -10.82 -4.61
C TYR A 28 2.86 -9.59 -4.88
N PRO A 29 3.40 -9.43 -6.11
CA PRO A 29 4.15 -8.24 -6.47
C PRO A 29 3.21 -7.07 -6.77
N GLN A 30 3.58 -5.87 -6.32
CA GLN A 30 2.83 -4.65 -6.60
C GLN A 30 2.88 -4.33 -8.11
N PRO A 31 1.75 -3.95 -8.74
CA PRO A 31 1.77 -3.53 -10.14
C PRO A 31 2.65 -2.30 -10.34
N VAL A 32 3.29 -2.20 -11.50
CA VAL A 32 4.17 -1.07 -11.86
C VAL A 32 3.35 -0.01 -12.59
N ALA A 33 3.48 1.25 -12.16
CA ALA A 33 2.81 2.36 -12.81
C ALA A 33 3.39 2.61 -14.23
N PRO A 34 2.54 2.88 -15.25
CA PRO A 34 3.04 3.23 -16.57
C PRO A 34 3.78 4.57 -16.54
N ALA A 35 4.82 4.71 -17.36
CA ALA A 35 5.58 5.94 -17.45
C ALA A 35 4.79 7.01 -18.22
N TYR A 36 4.71 8.23 -17.69
CA TYR A 36 4.06 9.33 -18.40
C TYR A 36 4.84 9.65 -19.68
N PRO A 37 4.18 9.82 -20.84
CA PRO A 37 4.86 10.21 -22.06
C PRO A 37 5.39 11.64 -21.90
N SER A 38 6.68 11.78 -21.62
CA SER A 38 7.36 13.07 -21.72
C SER A 38 7.38 13.45 -23.20
N SER A 39 6.68 14.51 -23.60
CA SER A 39 6.82 15.07 -24.94
C SER A 39 8.09 15.92 -24.97
N PRO A 40 9.17 15.51 -25.66
CA PRO A 40 10.38 16.31 -25.77
C PRO A 40 10.22 17.48 -26.75
N TYR A 41 9.04 17.66 -27.35
CA TYR A 41 8.83 18.62 -28.42
C TYR A 41 8.35 19.96 -27.88
N ALA A 42 9.31 20.81 -27.51
CA ALA A 42 9.10 22.25 -27.58
C ALA A 42 8.77 22.62 -29.05
N SER A 43 7.76 23.48 -29.24
CA SER A 43 7.25 23.84 -30.56
C SER A 43 8.40 24.23 -31.51
N ILE A 44 8.59 23.43 -32.56
CA ILE A 44 9.67 23.60 -33.56
C ILE A 44 9.27 24.61 -34.64
N VAL A 45 8.05 25.14 -34.57
CA VAL A 45 7.57 26.14 -35.53
C VAL A 45 8.02 27.51 -35.07
N PRO A 46 8.85 28.23 -35.85
CA PRO A 46 9.28 29.56 -35.48
C PRO A 46 8.07 30.49 -35.36
N GLN A 47 8.06 31.36 -34.35
CA GLN A 47 6.93 32.26 -34.10
C GLN A 47 6.58 33.14 -35.31
N SER A 48 7.56 33.41 -36.18
CA SER A 48 7.35 34.14 -37.44
C SER A 48 6.34 33.47 -38.36
N CYS A 49 6.18 32.15 -38.31
CA CYS A 49 5.16 31.45 -39.08
C CYS A 49 3.72 31.74 -38.62
N TYR A 50 3.52 32.35 -37.45
CA TYR A 50 2.19 32.76 -36.95
C TYR A 50 1.93 34.27 -37.07
N ALA A 51 2.88 35.05 -37.61
CA ALA A 51 2.81 36.51 -37.63
C ALA A 51 1.77 37.06 -38.61
N THR A 52 1.69 36.51 -39.83
CA THR A 52 0.69 36.90 -40.85
C THR A 52 0.15 35.68 -41.63
N PRO A 53 -1.06 35.77 -42.22
CA PRO A 53 -1.61 34.72 -43.09
C PRO A 53 -0.74 34.43 -44.34
N GLU A 54 0.00 35.44 -44.82
CA GLU A 54 0.91 35.32 -45.96
C GLU A 54 2.16 34.50 -45.58
N THR A 55 2.72 34.71 -44.38
CA THR A 55 3.84 33.91 -43.87
C THR A 55 3.48 32.45 -43.61
N GLN A 56 2.22 32.14 -43.30
CA GLN A 56 1.75 30.75 -43.16
C GLN A 56 1.72 29.99 -44.48
N SER A 57 1.57 30.72 -45.59
CA SER A 57 1.46 30.17 -46.94
C SER A 57 2.83 29.97 -47.61
N SER A 58 3.93 30.36 -46.94
CA SER A 58 5.29 30.07 -47.38
C SER A 58 5.56 28.55 -47.33
N PRO A 59 6.22 27.95 -48.34
CA PRO A 59 6.50 26.52 -48.40
C PRO A 59 7.22 25.97 -47.15
N ASP A 60 8.10 26.78 -46.55
CA ASP A 60 8.87 26.40 -45.36
C ASP A 60 8.01 26.33 -44.09
N CYS A 61 7.12 27.32 -43.89
CA CYS A 61 6.18 27.33 -42.77
C CYS A 61 5.10 26.25 -42.92
N GLN A 62 4.63 26.00 -44.15
CA GLN A 62 3.61 24.99 -44.42
C GLN A 62 4.11 23.57 -44.09
N LYS A 63 5.37 23.27 -44.42
CA LYS A 63 6.03 22.00 -44.06
C LYS A 63 6.24 21.86 -42.55
N ALA A 64 6.62 22.94 -41.86
CA ALA A 64 6.78 22.95 -40.41
C ALA A 64 5.45 22.74 -39.67
N LEU A 65 4.37 23.40 -40.13
CA LEU A 65 3.02 23.25 -39.58
C LEU A 65 2.46 21.84 -39.81
N GLN A 66 2.64 21.26 -41.00
CA GLN A 66 2.25 19.87 -41.26
C GLN A 66 3.03 18.88 -40.38
N GLY A 67 4.34 19.09 -40.21
CA GLY A 67 5.17 18.28 -39.32
C GLY A 67 4.72 18.37 -37.85
N GLN A 68 4.25 19.53 -37.41
CA GLN A 68 3.69 19.70 -36.07
C GLN A 68 2.36 18.96 -35.91
N GLN A 69 1.47 19.01 -36.90
CA GLN A 69 0.19 18.29 -36.86
C GLN A 69 0.39 16.77 -36.76
N VAL A 70 1.36 16.20 -37.47
CA VAL A 70 1.70 14.77 -37.37
C VAL A 70 2.19 14.42 -35.96
N LYS A 71 3.10 15.23 -35.40
CA LYS A 71 3.61 15.02 -34.03
C LYS A 71 2.54 15.18 -32.96
N GLN A 72 1.62 16.13 -33.12
CA GLN A 72 0.47 16.29 -32.22
C GLN A 72 -0.40 15.04 -32.22
N LYS A 73 -0.71 14.48 -33.39
CA LYS A 73 -1.48 13.23 -33.50
C LYS A 73 -0.74 12.05 -32.86
N GLU A 74 0.58 11.95 -33.04
CA GLU A 74 1.39 10.91 -32.37
C GLU A 74 1.37 11.06 -30.84
N ASP A 75 1.47 12.29 -30.33
CA ASP A 75 1.41 12.56 -28.89
C ASP A 75 0.01 12.28 -28.30
N GLU A 76 -1.06 12.56 -29.05
CA GLU A 76 -2.44 12.20 -28.68
C GLU A 76 -2.61 10.68 -28.56
N VAL A 77 -2.09 9.91 -29.52
CA VAL A 77 -2.12 8.44 -29.48
C VAL A 77 -1.34 7.91 -28.28
N LYS A 78 -0.15 8.45 -27.99
CA LYS A 78 0.63 8.06 -26.80
C LYS A 78 -0.08 8.39 -25.49
N ARG A 79 -0.75 9.54 -25.42
CA ARG A 79 -1.58 9.91 -24.25
C ARG A 79 -2.78 8.98 -24.09
N GLN A 80 -3.43 8.59 -25.19
CA GLN A 80 -4.53 7.63 -25.15
C GLN A 80 -4.06 6.24 -24.69
N GLN A 81 -2.92 5.76 -25.20
CA GLN A 81 -2.31 4.52 -24.75
C GLN A 81 -1.97 4.58 -23.26
N TYR A 82 -1.30 5.64 -22.81
CA TYR A 82 -1.02 5.87 -21.39
C TYR A 82 -2.30 5.86 -20.54
N ASN A 83 -3.36 6.56 -20.97
CA ASN A 83 -4.62 6.59 -20.22
C ASN A 83 -5.27 5.20 -20.11
N ASN A 84 -5.18 4.39 -21.17
CA ASN A 84 -5.70 3.02 -21.16
C ASN A 84 -4.88 2.11 -20.25
N GLU A 85 -3.56 2.16 -20.34
CA GLU A 85 -2.65 1.43 -19.46
C GLU A 85 -2.81 1.86 -18.00
N TYR A 86 -3.04 3.15 -17.76
CA TYR A 86 -3.28 3.69 -16.43
C TYR A 86 -4.60 3.19 -15.83
N LYS A 87 -5.66 3.06 -16.62
CA LYS A 87 -6.91 2.43 -16.17
C LYS A 87 -6.69 0.97 -15.77
N ILE A 88 -5.96 0.21 -16.60
CA ILE A 88 -5.62 -1.19 -16.31
C ILE A 88 -4.76 -1.29 -15.04
N TYR A 89 -3.80 -0.38 -14.87
CA TYR A 89 -2.97 -0.28 -13.68
C TYR A 89 -3.82 -0.03 -12.43
N GLN A 90 -4.75 0.92 -12.47
CA GLN A 90 -5.63 1.22 -11.34
C GLN A 90 -6.51 0.02 -10.95
N GLU A 91 -7.08 -0.66 -11.94
CA GLU A 91 -7.88 -1.87 -11.71
C GLU A 91 -7.05 -2.98 -11.07
N LYS A 92 -5.85 -3.24 -11.61
CA LYS A 92 -4.91 -4.23 -11.07
C LYS A 92 -4.45 -3.86 -9.66
N ASN A 93 -4.19 -2.58 -9.40
CA ASN A 93 -3.74 -2.10 -8.10
C ASN A 93 -4.85 -2.21 -7.04
N SER A 94 -6.10 -1.93 -7.40
CA SER A 94 -7.25 -2.12 -6.50
C SER A 94 -7.47 -3.60 -6.14
N SER A 95 -7.32 -4.50 -7.12
CA SER A 95 -7.39 -5.94 -6.87
C SER A 95 -6.24 -6.41 -5.96
N TYR A 96 -5.01 -5.95 -6.27
CA TYR A 96 -3.81 -6.25 -5.49
C TYR A 96 -3.95 -5.88 -4.01
N THR A 97 -4.38 -4.66 -3.71
CA THR A 97 -4.48 -4.18 -2.33
C THR A 97 -5.50 -4.99 -1.53
N ARG A 98 -6.66 -5.30 -2.12
CA ARG A 98 -7.70 -6.14 -1.48
C ARG A 98 -7.17 -7.53 -1.16
N THR A 99 -6.51 -8.18 -2.11
CA THR A 99 -5.98 -9.53 -1.93
C THR A 99 -4.86 -9.56 -0.90
N ALA A 100 -3.92 -8.61 -0.93
CA ALA A 100 -2.84 -8.50 0.04
C ALA A 100 -3.37 -8.29 1.48
N ILE A 101 -4.38 -7.44 1.66
CA ILE A 101 -5.05 -7.24 2.96
C ILE A 101 -5.72 -8.53 3.43
N PHE A 102 -6.42 -9.24 2.53
CA PHE A 102 -7.08 -10.50 2.86
C PHE A 102 -6.08 -11.54 3.40
N PHE A 103 -4.94 -11.73 2.73
CA PHE A 103 -3.89 -12.63 3.21
C PHE A 103 -3.31 -12.20 4.56
N GLY A 104 -3.09 -10.90 4.77
CA GLY A 104 -2.63 -10.38 6.07
C GLY A 104 -3.59 -10.72 7.21
N ILE A 105 -4.90 -10.58 6.98
CA ILE A 105 -5.94 -10.91 7.97
C ILE A 105 -5.98 -12.41 8.24
N VAL A 106 -5.97 -13.24 7.18
CA VAL A 106 -6.03 -14.70 7.32
C VAL A 106 -4.80 -15.21 8.09
N ILE A 107 -3.60 -14.75 7.75
CA ILE A 107 -2.36 -15.14 8.44
C ILE A 107 -2.37 -14.66 9.89
N GLY A 108 -2.81 -13.42 10.15
CA GLY A 108 -2.97 -12.89 11.50
C GLY A 108 -3.96 -13.70 12.35
N ALA A 109 -5.08 -14.13 11.77
CA ALA A 109 -6.07 -14.98 12.43
C ALA A 109 -5.48 -16.37 12.75
N ILE A 110 -4.71 -16.96 11.82
CA ILE A 110 -4.01 -18.22 12.06
C ILE A 110 -3.03 -18.09 13.25
N PHE A 111 -2.24 -17.01 13.31
CA PHE A 111 -1.35 -16.77 14.45
C PHE A 111 -2.13 -16.63 15.77
N ALA A 112 -3.29 -15.97 15.76
CA ALA A 112 -4.14 -15.87 16.96
C ALA A 112 -4.67 -17.25 17.40
N ILE A 113 -5.16 -18.07 16.47
CA ILE A 113 -5.67 -19.43 16.75
C ILE A 113 -4.56 -20.32 17.31
N ILE A 114 -3.38 -20.32 16.69
CA ILE A 114 -2.23 -21.09 17.17
C ILE A 114 -1.78 -20.59 18.56
N GLY A 115 -1.78 -19.27 18.77
CA GLY A 115 -1.46 -18.66 20.06
C GLY A 115 -2.39 -19.12 21.18
N LEU A 116 -3.70 -19.15 20.90
CA LEU A 116 -4.74 -19.67 21.81
C LEU A 116 -4.56 -21.17 22.07
N GLY A 117 -4.25 -21.97 21.05
CA GLY A 117 -3.98 -23.41 21.21
C GLY A 117 -2.79 -23.72 22.11
N LEU A 118 -1.83 -22.80 22.20
CA LEU A 118 -0.60 -22.95 23.00
C LEU A 118 -0.72 -22.42 24.44
N ILE A 119 -1.88 -21.91 24.86
CA ILE A 119 -2.09 -21.25 26.16
C ILE A 119 -1.76 -22.17 27.34
N LYS A 120 -2.01 -23.48 27.17
CA LYS A 120 -1.72 -24.50 28.19
C LYS A 120 -0.24 -24.86 28.30
N LYS A 121 0.58 -24.56 27.27
CA LYS A 121 1.98 -24.95 27.21
C LYS A 121 2.94 -23.84 27.60
N SER A 122 2.65 -22.59 27.23
CA SER A 122 3.52 -21.46 27.57
C SER A 122 2.82 -20.11 27.46
N LYS A 123 2.69 -19.42 28.60
CA LYS A 123 2.16 -18.05 28.68
C LYS A 123 2.96 -17.09 27.79
N LEU A 124 4.28 -17.30 27.69
CA LEU A 124 5.21 -16.43 26.98
C LEU A 124 5.05 -16.53 25.45
N ILE A 125 4.89 -17.75 24.93
CA ILE A 125 4.69 -18.00 23.49
C ILE A 125 3.31 -17.52 23.06
N THR A 126 2.27 -17.77 23.87
CA THR A 126 0.91 -17.30 23.57
C THR A 126 0.82 -15.78 23.48
N THR A 127 1.41 -15.04 24.43
CA THR A 127 1.41 -13.57 24.35
C THR A 127 2.19 -13.07 23.12
N GLY A 128 3.30 -13.74 22.76
CA GLY A 128 4.06 -13.45 21.54
C GLY A 128 3.25 -13.65 20.25
N LEU A 129 2.55 -14.77 20.11
CA LEU A 129 1.73 -15.06 18.92
C LEU A 129 0.50 -14.17 18.82
N LEU A 130 -0.17 -13.88 19.94
CA LEU A 130 -1.30 -12.95 19.96
C LEU A 130 -0.86 -11.55 19.55
N LEU A 131 0.26 -11.06 20.12
CA LEU A 131 0.83 -9.78 19.72
C LEU A 131 1.26 -9.79 18.25
N GLY A 132 1.87 -10.89 17.78
CA GLY A 132 2.27 -11.07 16.38
C GLY A 132 1.10 -11.06 15.41
N GLY A 133 0.00 -11.75 15.72
CA GLY A 133 -1.20 -11.74 14.88
C GLY A 133 -1.83 -10.34 14.77
N VAL A 134 -1.87 -9.62 15.90
CA VAL A 134 -2.38 -8.25 15.96
C VAL A 134 -1.47 -7.27 15.21
N LEU A 135 -0.15 -7.33 15.45
CA LEU A 135 0.83 -6.52 14.74
C LEU A 135 0.79 -6.79 13.24
N THR A 136 0.68 -8.06 12.83
CA THR A 136 0.59 -8.43 11.41
C THR A 136 -0.65 -7.84 10.77
N ALA A 137 -1.82 -7.90 11.42
CA ALA A 137 -3.05 -7.32 10.89
C ALA A 137 -2.97 -5.79 10.74
N ILE A 138 -2.38 -5.10 11.72
CA ILE A 138 -2.21 -3.64 11.69
C ILE A 138 -1.14 -3.25 10.66
N LEU A 139 0.04 -3.87 10.71
CA LEU A 139 1.17 -3.51 9.87
C LEU A 139 0.91 -3.83 8.41
N THR A 140 0.19 -4.90 8.09
CA THR A 140 -0.18 -5.19 6.69
C THR A 140 -1.08 -4.08 6.13
N ARG A 141 -2.07 -3.60 6.89
CA ARG A 141 -2.88 -2.44 6.48
C ARG A 141 -2.07 -1.14 6.43
N LEU A 142 -1.19 -0.91 7.41
CA LEU A 142 -0.36 0.30 7.46
C LEU A 142 0.63 0.37 6.30
N LEU A 143 1.30 -0.73 5.95
CA LEU A 143 2.27 -0.79 4.85
C LEU A 143 1.60 -0.56 3.50
N ILE A 144 0.41 -1.11 3.29
CA ILE A 144 -0.38 -0.88 2.08
C ILE A 144 -0.92 0.55 2.03
N GLY A 145 -1.34 1.10 3.18
CA GLY A 145 -1.72 2.51 3.31
C GLY A 145 -0.55 3.48 3.08
N LEU A 146 0.65 3.17 3.56
CA LEU A 146 1.88 3.93 3.34
C LEU A 146 2.33 3.87 1.87
N ALA A 147 2.20 2.71 1.21
CA ALA A 147 2.43 2.61 -0.22
C ALA A 147 1.44 3.48 -1.02
N SER A 148 0.19 3.59 -0.56
CA SER A 148 -0.80 4.54 -1.10
C SER A 148 -0.45 6.01 -0.81
N PHE A 149 0.14 6.33 0.35
CA PHE A 149 0.64 7.68 0.68
C PHE A 149 1.87 8.10 -0.13
N GLY A 150 2.78 7.16 -0.41
CA GLY A 150 3.91 7.41 -1.31
C GLY A 150 3.44 7.88 -2.69
N ALA A 151 2.29 7.40 -3.15
CA ALA A 151 1.65 7.82 -4.40
C ALA A 151 0.90 9.17 -4.29
N SER A 152 0.53 9.62 -3.09
CA SER A 152 -0.19 10.90 -2.87
C SER A 152 0.76 12.10 -2.74
N VAL A 153 1.97 11.90 -2.19
CA VAL A 153 3.03 12.94 -2.19
C VAL A 153 3.63 13.19 -3.58
N THR A 154 3.38 12.29 -4.54
CA THR A 154 3.74 12.44 -5.96
C THR A 154 2.60 12.97 -6.84
N SER A 155 1.55 13.58 -6.24
CA SER A 155 0.48 14.31 -6.94
C SER A 155 -0.44 13.48 -7.86
N THR A 156 -0.77 12.22 -7.52
CA THR A 156 -1.62 11.38 -8.42
C THR A 156 -2.82 10.66 -7.79
N SER A 157 -3.15 10.83 -6.51
CA SER A 157 -4.39 10.26 -5.96
C SER A 157 -4.95 11.00 -4.74
N SER A 158 -6.25 11.28 -4.80
CA SER A 158 -7.05 11.68 -3.63
C SER A 158 -7.01 10.55 -2.58
N PRO A 159 -6.88 10.88 -1.28
CA PRO A 159 -6.88 9.87 -0.24
C PRO A 159 -8.28 9.29 -0.07
N ASP A 160 -8.43 7.98 -0.24
CA ASP A 160 -9.63 7.25 0.16
C ASP A 160 -9.74 7.34 1.69
N SER A 161 -10.50 8.33 2.17
CA SER A 161 -10.79 8.59 3.59
C SER A 161 -11.32 7.36 4.33
N LEU A 162 -11.92 6.43 3.59
CA LEU A 162 -12.38 5.13 4.07
C LEU A 162 -11.26 4.28 4.68
N ALA A 163 -10.05 4.28 4.08
CA ALA A 163 -8.94 3.47 4.56
C ALA A 163 -8.42 3.94 5.93
N TYR A 164 -8.49 5.24 6.21
CA TYR A 164 -8.11 5.82 7.50
C TYR A 164 -9.10 5.53 8.61
N VAL A 165 -10.39 5.59 8.29
CA VAL A 165 -11.47 5.26 9.23
C VAL A 165 -11.40 3.77 9.59
N GLU A 166 -11.18 2.91 8.60
CA GLU A 166 -11.02 1.48 8.81
C GLU A 166 -9.76 1.16 9.64
N PHE A 167 -8.64 1.82 9.37
CA PHE A 167 -7.41 1.71 10.18
C PHE A 167 -7.64 2.16 11.63
N GLY A 168 -8.31 3.29 11.84
CA GLY A 168 -8.62 3.81 13.17
C GLY A 168 -9.49 2.84 13.98
N ILE A 169 -10.55 2.30 13.37
CA ILE A 169 -11.44 1.33 14.02
C ILE A 169 -10.68 0.06 14.40
N LEU A 170 -9.84 -0.46 13.52
CA LEU A 170 -9.08 -1.68 13.78
C LEU A 170 -7.95 -1.49 14.78
N PHE A 171 -7.32 -0.33 14.79
CA PHE A 171 -6.36 0.03 15.83
C PHE A 171 -7.04 0.06 17.20
N ILE A 172 -8.22 0.68 17.29
CA ILE A 172 -9.01 0.70 18.53
C ILE A 172 -9.44 -0.71 18.95
N LEU A 173 -9.94 -1.53 18.03
CA LEU A 173 -10.33 -2.93 18.31
C LEU A 173 -9.13 -3.78 18.73
N SER A 174 -7.98 -3.59 18.10
CA SER A 174 -6.72 -4.23 18.46
C SER A 174 -6.29 -3.86 19.88
N VAL A 175 -6.30 -2.57 20.21
CA VAL A 175 -6.00 -2.10 21.57
C VAL A 175 -7.00 -2.69 22.57
N ALA A 176 -8.28 -2.74 22.23
CA ALA A 176 -9.30 -3.35 23.09
C ALA A 176 -9.06 -4.85 23.32
N VAL A 177 -8.72 -5.61 22.27
CA VAL A 177 -8.39 -7.05 22.40
C VAL A 177 -7.12 -7.26 23.23
N ILE A 178 -6.08 -6.44 23.04
CA ILE A 178 -4.86 -6.51 23.85
C ILE A 178 -5.18 -6.20 25.32
N VAL A 179 -5.97 -5.16 25.59
CA VAL A 179 -6.38 -4.77 26.95
C VAL A 179 -7.20 -5.88 27.60
N VAL A 180 -8.23 -6.42 26.92
CA VAL A 180 -9.06 -7.53 27.42
C VAL A 180 -8.24 -8.80 27.64
N GLY A 181 -7.29 -9.09 26.75
CA GLY A 181 -6.36 -10.22 26.91
C GLY A 181 -5.43 -10.03 28.11
N LEU A 182 -4.92 -8.83 28.34
CA LEU A 182 -4.10 -8.51 29.52
C LEU A 182 -4.90 -8.59 30.82
N PHE A 183 -6.16 -8.17 30.84
CA PHE A 183 -7.04 -8.29 32.00
C PHE A 183 -7.38 -9.74 32.32
N ASN A 184 -7.82 -10.54 31.35
CA ASN A 184 -8.12 -11.97 31.58
C ASN A 184 -6.88 -12.78 32.02
N LEU A 185 -5.68 -12.40 31.55
CA LEU A 185 -4.43 -13.04 31.98
C LEU A 185 -4.00 -12.63 33.39
N LYS A 186 -4.52 -11.51 33.91
CA LYS A 186 -4.30 -11.02 35.28
C LYS A 186 -5.22 -11.74 36.27
N ASP A 187 -6.48 -11.96 35.90
CA ASP A 187 -7.45 -12.68 36.74
C ASP A 187 -7.04 -14.14 36.96
N HIS A 188 -6.39 -14.76 35.97
CA HIS A 188 -5.81 -16.10 36.11
C HIS A 188 -4.62 -16.17 37.09
N ASP A 189 -3.88 -15.07 37.29
CA ASP A 189 -2.77 -15.02 38.25
C ASP A 189 -3.28 -14.79 39.69
N GLU A 190 -4.46 -14.17 39.87
CA GLU A 190 -5.10 -14.00 41.19
C GLU A 190 -5.80 -15.29 41.68
N PHE A 191 -6.35 -16.09 40.76
CA PHE A 191 -7.00 -17.36 41.10
C PHE A 191 -6.01 -18.48 41.47
N VAL A 192 -4.77 -18.43 40.96
CA VAL A 192 -3.72 -19.44 41.24
C VAL A 192 -2.91 -19.09 42.50
N ASN A 193 -2.97 -17.84 42.97
CA ASN A 193 -2.25 -17.37 44.17
C ASN A 193 -3.18 -17.02 45.36
N SER A 194 -4.46 -17.41 45.29
CA SER A 194 -5.32 -17.39 46.47
C SER A 194 -5.02 -18.65 47.31
N PRO A 195 -4.77 -18.51 48.63
CA PRO A 195 -4.31 -19.59 49.51
C PRO A 195 -5.28 -20.76 49.63
#